data_AF-A0A498JVY7-F1
#
_entry.id   AF-A0A498JVY7-F1
#
_cell.length_a   1.000
_cell.length_b   1.000
_cell.length_c   1.000
_cell.angle_alpha   90.00
_cell.angle_beta   90.00
_cell.angle_gamma   90.00
#
_symmetry.space_group_name_H-M   'P 1'
#
loop_
_entity.id
_entity.type
_entity.pdbx_description
1 polymer ?
#
loop_
_entity_poly.entity_id
_entity_poly.type
_entity_poly.pdbx_seq_one_letter_code
_entity_poly.pdbx_strand_id
1 'polypeptide(L)'
;MAIVNVFGHIFEAGTSILHPRNLHSLNYTKLLNLVVNSLSDNDESSSSTFGIWDSRKFVFKTLGFKSELPFVDKIVSLANSLLMLFRYDYSPIRMDKFVEV
;
A
#
# COMPACT_ATOMS: atom_id res chain seq x y z
N MET A 1 -3.56 -24.67 -11.89
CA MET A 1 -4.01 -23.49 -11.13
C MET A 1 -4.99 -23.96 -10.08
N ALA A 2 -4.88 -23.50 -8.84
CA ALA A 2 -5.76 -23.89 -7.75
C ALA A 2 -6.33 -22.65 -7.08
N ILE A 3 -7.66 -22.61 -6.99
CA ILE A 3 -8.39 -21.67 -6.16
C ILE A 3 -8.56 -22.36 -4.81
N VAL A 4 -8.12 -21.70 -3.74
CA VAL A 4 -8.18 -22.21 -2.37
C VAL A 4 -9.17 -21.38 -1.56
N ASN A 5 -9.97 -22.06 -0.74
CA ASN A 5 -10.83 -21.40 0.22
C ASN A 5 -10.14 -21.41 1.58
N VAL A 6 -9.89 -20.22 2.13
CA VAL A 6 -9.30 -20.04 3.45
C VAL A 6 -10.24 -19.15 4.26
N PHE A 7 -10.83 -19.71 5.31
CA PHE A 7 -11.80 -19.01 6.19
C PHE A 7 -12.99 -18.36 5.45
N GLY A 8 -13.52 -19.01 4.41
CA GLY A 8 -14.65 -18.50 3.63
C GLY A 8 -14.26 -17.49 2.55
N HIS A 9 -12.99 -17.11 2.48
CA HIS A 9 -12.45 -16.27 1.42
C HIS A 9 -11.80 -17.12 0.33
N ILE A 10 -12.08 -16.75 -0.91
CA ILE A 10 -11.59 -17.44 -2.10
C ILE A 10 -10.32 -16.75 -2.56
N PHE A 11 -9.19 -17.47 -2.56
CA PHE A 11 -7.89 -16.99 -3.00
C PHE A 11 -7.40 -17.82 -4.16
N GLU A 12 -6.70 -17.19 -5.09
CA GLU A 12 -5.94 -17.91 -6.10
C GLU A 12 -4.52 -18.15 -5.58
N ALA A 13 -4.10 -19.41 -5.45
CA ALA A 13 -2.78 -19.79 -4.96
C ALA A 13 -1.70 -19.72 -6.06
N GLY A 14 -1.87 -18.83 -7.04
CA GLY A 14 -1.07 -18.76 -8.26
C GLY A 14 -1.13 -17.37 -8.91
N THR A 15 -1.39 -17.32 -10.20
CA THR A 15 -1.32 -16.12 -11.05
C THR A 15 -2.59 -15.28 -10.99
N SER A 16 -2.76 -14.48 -9.94
CA SER A 16 -3.96 -13.64 -9.77
C SER A 16 -3.86 -12.23 -10.34
N ILE A 17 -2.65 -11.76 -10.69
CA ILE A 17 -2.40 -10.37 -11.10
C ILE A 17 -2.19 -10.28 -12.61
N LEU A 18 -3.05 -9.51 -13.27
CA LEU A 18 -2.90 -9.17 -14.68
C LEU A 18 -2.15 -7.84 -14.82
N HIS A 19 -0.92 -7.89 -15.33
CA HIS A 19 -0.13 -6.68 -15.57
C HIS A 19 -0.61 -5.93 -16.83
N PRO A 20 -0.84 -4.60 -16.79
CA PRO A 20 -1.44 -3.85 -17.91
C PRO A 20 -0.58 -3.85 -19.19
N ARG A 21 0.74 -4.02 -19.06
CA ARG A 21 1.65 -4.12 -20.22
C ARG A 21 1.68 -5.52 -20.87
N ASN A 22 1.08 -6.54 -20.26
CA ASN A 22 0.97 -7.86 -20.88
C ASN A 22 -0.27 -7.92 -21.77
N LEU A 23 -0.12 -7.38 -22.99
CA LEU A 23 -1.23 -7.23 -23.94
C LEU A 23 -1.81 -8.57 -24.41
N HIS A 24 -1.00 -9.63 -24.49
CA HIS A 24 -1.47 -10.95 -24.89
C HIS A 24 -2.48 -11.50 -23.88
N SER A 25 -2.11 -11.45 -22.60
CA SER A 25 -2.99 -11.94 -21.53
C SER A 25 -4.24 -11.07 -21.41
N LEU A 26 -4.08 -9.74 -21.50
CA LEU A 26 -5.19 -8.79 -21.40
C LEU A 26 -6.19 -8.90 -22.56
N ASN A 27 -5.71 -9.08 -23.79
CA ASN A 27 -6.59 -9.28 -24.93
C ASN A 27 -7.28 -10.65 -24.88
N TYR A 28 -6.58 -11.69 -24.44
CA TYR A 28 -7.17 -13.01 -24.26
C TYR A 28 -8.30 -13.00 -23.22
N THR A 29 -8.11 -12.33 -22.08
CA THR A 29 -9.18 -12.19 -21.06
C THR A 29 -10.37 -11.39 -21.59
N LYS A 30 -10.12 -10.34 -22.41
CA LYS A 30 -11.19 -9.59 -23.07
C LYS A 30 -11.98 -10.43 -24.08
N LEU A 31 -11.31 -11.28 -24.86
CA LEU A 31 -11.98 -12.20 -25.80
C LEU A 31 -12.90 -13.19 -25.08
N LEU A 32 -12.51 -13.62 -23.88
CA LEU A 32 -13.34 -14.47 -23.01
C LEU A 32 -14.44 -13.70 -22.27
N ASN A 33 -14.59 -12.40 -22.53
CA ASN A 33 -15.56 -11.51 -21.89
C ASN A 33 -15.44 -11.49 -20.35
N LEU A 34 -14.22 -11.67 -19.83
CA LEU A 34 -13.94 -11.63 -18.40
C LEU A 34 -13.70 -10.19 -17.95
N VAL A 35 -14.26 -9.85 -16.79
CA VAL A 35 -14.05 -8.55 -16.15
C VAL A 35 -12.80 -8.61 -15.28
N VAL A 36 -11.87 -7.69 -15.51
CA VAL A 36 -10.71 -7.52 -14.64
C VAL A 36 -11.18 -6.78 -13.39
N ASN A 37 -11.08 -7.42 -12.23
CA ASN A 37 -11.34 -6.75 -10.96
C ASN A 37 -10.23 -5.72 -10.73
N SER A 38 -10.49 -4.45 -11.06
CA SER A 38 -9.54 -3.39 -10.81
C SER A 38 -9.60 -3.05 -9.32
N LEU A 39 -8.44 -2.80 -8.71
CA LEU A 39 -8.31 -2.36 -7.32
C LEU A 39 -9.03 -1.02 -7.04
N SER A 40 -9.60 -0.38 -8.07
CA SER A 40 -10.28 0.92 -8.01
C SER A 40 -11.81 0.82 -8.00
N ASP A 41 -12.42 -0.31 -8.38
CA ASP A 41 -13.87 -0.34 -8.66
C ASP A 41 -14.75 -0.53 -7.42
N ASN A 42 -14.17 -0.81 -6.24
CA ASN A 42 -14.92 -0.93 -4.98
C ASN A 42 -14.29 -0.20 -3.78
N ASP A 43 -13.13 0.44 -3.95
CA ASP A 43 -12.46 1.21 -2.89
C ASP A 43 -12.14 2.62 -3.41
N GLU A 44 -13.06 3.58 -3.22
CA GLU A 44 -12.78 5.02 -3.43
C GLU A 44 -11.61 5.55 -2.55
N SER A 45 -10.99 4.70 -1.73
CA SER A 45 -9.90 5.04 -0.80
C SER A 45 -8.55 4.42 -1.14
N SER A 46 -8.36 3.69 -2.24
CA SER A 46 -7.07 3.01 -2.53
C SER A 46 -6.13 3.83 -3.41
N SER A 47 -5.98 5.12 -3.10
CA SER A 47 -4.79 5.88 -3.52
C SER A 47 -3.56 5.19 -2.94
N SER A 48 -2.81 4.44 -3.76
CA SER A 48 -1.39 4.04 -3.60
C SER A 48 -0.83 4.11 -2.17
N THR A 49 -1.46 3.44 -1.21
CA THR A 49 -1.12 3.61 0.21
C THR A 49 -0.09 2.56 0.61
N PHE A 50 1.12 2.73 0.10
CA PHE A 50 2.31 1.97 0.51
C PHE A 50 3.15 2.79 1.50
N GLY A 51 3.50 2.20 2.64
CA GLY A 51 4.42 2.78 3.62
C GLY A 51 5.21 1.67 4.30
N ILE A 52 6.53 1.81 4.33
CA ILE A 52 7.45 0.86 4.97
C ILE A 52 7.89 1.44 6.31
N TRP A 53 7.71 0.67 7.39
CA TRP A 53 8.18 0.99 8.74
C TRP A 53 9.41 0.12 9.07
N ASP A 54 10.53 0.75 9.40
CA ASP A 54 11.79 0.10 9.75
C ASP A 54 11.96 -0.03 11.27
N SER A 55 10.87 -0.38 11.97
CA SER A 55 10.80 -0.53 13.43
C SER A 55 11.01 0.76 14.26
N ARG A 56 11.63 1.81 13.70
CA ARG A 56 11.86 3.10 14.37
C ARG A 56 11.19 4.27 13.68
N LYS A 57 11.06 4.21 12.36
CA LYS A 57 10.51 5.30 11.54
C LYS A 57 9.97 4.75 10.23
N PHE A 58 9.06 5.51 9.62
CA PHE A 58 8.67 5.28 8.24
C PHE A 58 9.84 5.65 7.32
N VAL A 59 10.26 4.69 6.50
CA VAL A 59 11.35 4.85 5.52
C VAL A 59 10.94 5.84 4.43
N PHE A 60 9.68 5.74 4.00
CA PHE A 60 9.08 6.66 3.05
C PHE A 60 8.31 7.75 3.79
N LYS A 61 8.80 9.00 3.68
CA LYS A 61 8.12 10.19 4.15
C LYS A 61 7.18 10.71 3.06
N THR A 62 6.01 11.19 3.45
CA THR A 62 5.00 11.73 2.51
C THR A 62 5.44 13.08 1.92
N LEU A 63 6.12 13.90 2.71
CA LEU A 63 6.68 15.19 2.34
C LEU A 63 8.21 15.12 2.34
N GLY A 64 8.81 15.38 1.19
CA GLY A 64 10.27 15.51 1.04
C GLY A 64 10.65 16.97 0.84
N PHE A 65 11.31 17.56 1.83
CA PHE A 65 11.92 18.89 1.71
C PHE A 65 13.35 18.81 2.24
N LYS A 66 14.30 19.40 1.53
CA LYS A 66 15.68 19.55 1.99
C LYS A 66 15.94 21.03 2.16
N SER A 67 16.24 21.44 3.38
CA SER A 67 16.58 22.82 3.69
C SER A 67 17.90 22.88 4.46
N GLU A 68 18.64 23.96 4.29
CA GLU A 68 19.85 24.20 5.08
C GLU A 68 19.54 24.70 6.50
N LEU A 69 18.26 25.01 6.76
CA LEU A 69 17.78 25.59 8.00
C LEU A 69 17.17 24.51 8.91
N PRO A 70 17.76 24.22 10.08
CA PRO A 70 17.37 23.07 10.91
C PRO A 70 15.94 23.18 11.46
N PHE A 71 15.36 24.39 11.53
CA PHE A 71 13.98 24.56 11.97
C PHE A 71 12.96 24.06 10.94
N VAL A 72 13.22 24.25 9.65
CA VAL A 72 12.30 23.85 8.57
C VAL A 72 12.26 22.33 8.48
N ASP A 73 13.41 21.66 8.55
CA ASP A 73 13.49 20.19 8.58
C ASP A 73 12.71 19.61 9.76
N LYS A 74 12.74 20.26 10.93
CA LYS A 74 11.96 19.84 12.10
C LYS A 74 10.46 19.97 11.87
N ILE A 75 10.00 21.08 11.29
CA ILE A 75 8.58 21.29 10.93
C ILE A 75 8.12 20.24 9.92
N VAL A 76 8.92 19.97 8.88
CA VAL A 76 8.64 18.97 7.86
C VAL A 76 8.60 17.56 8.46
N SER A 77 9.46 17.26 9.44
CA SER A 77 9.41 15.98 10.16
C SER A 77 8.12 15.82 10.97
N LEU A 78 7.65 16.89 11.62
CA LEU A 78 6.44 16.88 12.43
C LEU A 78 5.20 16.74 11.54
N ALA A 79 5.15 17.49 10.43
CA ALA A 79 4.09 17.37 9.44
C ALA A 79 4.00 15.96 8.85
N ASN A 80 5.14 15.33 8.56
CA ASN A 80 5.19 13.93 8.14
C ASN A 80 4.63 12.99 9.20
N SER A 81 5.05 13.11 10.46
CA SER A 81 4.52 12.26 11.54
C SER A 81 3.00 12.43 11.71
N LEU A 82 2.51 13.67 11.61
CA LEU A 82 1.09 13.99 11.70
C LEU A 82 0.30 13.36 10.53
N LEU A 83 0.81 13.47 9.30
CA LEU A 83 0.21 12.84 8.13
C LEU A 83 0.20 11.31 8.24
N MET A 84 1.25 10.71 8.79
CA MET A 84 1.28 9.27 9.02
C MET A 84 0.32 8.83 10.12
N LEU A 85 0.12 9.64 11.15
CA LEU A 85 -0.94 9.40 12.14
C LEU A 85 -2.34 9.50 11.52
N PHE A 86 -2.59 10.47 10.64
CA PHE A 86 -3.89 10.52 9.94
C PHE A 86 -4.08 9.37 8.95
N ARG A 87 -3.00 8.87 8.35
CA ARG A 87 -3.06 7.82 7.34
C ARG A 87 -3.19 6.42 7.93
N TYR A 88 -2.57 6.18 9.09
CA TYR A 88 -2.54 4.86 9.74
C TYR A 88 -3.25 4.87 11.11
N ASP A 89 -3.94 5.96 11.46
CA ASP A 89 -4.58 6.21 12.74
C ASP A 89 -3.64 5.91 13.94
N TYR A 90 -4.12 5.10 14.88
CA TYR A 90 -3.39 4.65 16.07
C TYR A 90 -2.48 3.45 15.81
N SER A 91 -2.39 2.96 14.57
CA SER A 91 -1.54 1.81 14.21
C SER A 91 -0.06 2.03 14.57
N PRO A 92 0.56 3.22 14.35
CA PRO A 92 1.97 3.45 14.70
C PRO A 92 2.30 3.18 16.18
N ILE A 93 1.38 3.50 17.10
CA ILE A 93 1.55 3.24 18.54
C ILE A 93 1.49 1.75 18.86
N ARG A 94 0.72 0.99 18.08
CA ARG A 94 0.64 -0.48 18.21
C ARG A 94 1.86 -1.15 17.57
N MET A 95 2.44 -0.56 16.52
CA MET A 95 3.61 -1.09 15.81
C MET A 95 4.83 -1.24 16.72
N ASP A 96 5.02 -0.33 17.68
CA ASP A 96 6.11 -0.43 18.68
C ASP A 96 6.04 -1.72 19.51
N LYS A 97 4.85 -2.32 19.69
CA LYS A 97 4.71 -3.59 20.41
C LYS A 97 5.22 -4.80 19.63
N PHE A 98 5.36 -4.68 18.31
CA PHE A 98 5.83 -5.73 17.42
C PHE A 98 7.33 -5.62 17.12
N VAL A 99 8.00 -4.59 17.64
CA VAL A 99 9.45 -4.43 17.57
C VAL A 99 10.04 -5.13 18.79
N GLU A 100 10.63 -6.30 18.57
CA GLU A 100 11.39 -7.01 19.60
C GLU A 100 12.72 -6.27 19.83
N VAL A 101 13.12 -6.13 21.10
CA VAL A 101 14.38 -5.46 21.52
C VAL A 101 15.53 -6.45 21.53
#